data_AF-A0A1F5ADR4-F1
#
_entry.id   AF-A0A1F5ADR4-F1
#
_cell.length_a   1.000
_cell.length_b   1.000
_cell.length_c   1.000
_cell.angle_alpha   90.00
_cell.angle_beta   90.00
_cell.angle_gamma   90.00
#
_symmetry.space_group_name_H-M   'P 1'
#
loop_
_entity.id
_entity.type
_entity.pdbx_description
1 polymer ?
#
loop_
_entity_poly.entity_id
_entity_poly.type
_entity_poly.pdbx_seq_one_letter_code
_entity_poly.pdbx_strand_id
1 'polypeptide(L)'
;FWKQRDPTPGNAENEFKTEHFRRVAYANGYLGRDAPRPGWRTDRGRIYIILGEPREIQRFVGKSSTYDAEIWFYQGKTDLGLPAAFNLVFFREGGHGEYRLYSPVGDGPQALLSGYFGGPDYETAYEKLREVEPELAAVSLSLVPGETGTIYGRPSMSSDLLIQRVESAPARGVEAKYAQKFLQYKDLVEVEYTANYLDSDSLIKVFRDPSGSYFVHYAVEPRRLSVNQYESKFYTTLKINGRVTTADGRLVHQFDKTVALNLTADEMNDASRVPFDYQDLFPLVGGDYSLSVLIKNEASKEFTSVEKSLRIPLAGTAVQMTQPLLGYRAVHLEPAARRMKAFRIGPYQIYCQPNRVFARQETLAVAFQLNNLAEELAAGGEVRIEFLKDGRLFRDIRRKPAEYADLPNVLEEVPLADFPPAHYTVRVSLASAGAEIVSASDEFDLTFAEAVPRPWFSSRVLPDAGDPVYPEIMGAQLFNLGRYQESRDSLERAFQRKPDSENTAASLARAYLALADAAAAVRTLAPFVGPQKTAKYETHILAAEALKRTGEFGRAVELLDQAGAHYGVNAVLLNSVGECYEGWGKTKEALAAFEKSLELSPDQPQVRKKVDELKKKDPR
;
A
#
# COMPACT_ATOMS: atom_id res chain seq x y z
N PHE A 1 9.37 18.04 7.48
CA PHE A 1 8.97 19.27 6.77
C PHE A 1 10.04 19.74 5.78
N TRP A 2 11.20 20.25 6.23
CA TRP A 2 12.25 20.76 5.33
C TRP A 2 12.88 19.66 4.46
N LYS A 3 13.34 18.56 5.07
CA LYS A 3 13.88 17.39 4.34
C LYS A 3 12.98 16.87 3.21
N GLN A 4 11.66 16.96 3.36
CA GLN A 4 10.70 16.50 2.34
C GLN A 4 10.61 17.46 1.14
N ARG A 5 10.88 18.74 1.36
CA ARG A 5 10.88 19.77 0.31
C ARG A 5 12.28 20.03 -0.21
N ASP A 6 13.24 19.16 0.11
CA ASP A 6 14.59 19.24 -0.38
C ASP A 6 14.64 18.85 -1.86
N PRO A 7 14.92 19.78 -2.80
CA PRO A 7 15.03 19.43 -4.20
C PRO A 7 16.28 18.58 -4.48
N THR A 8 17.28 18.61 -3.59
CA THR A 8 18.57 17.93 -3.75
C THR A 8 19.02 17.29 -2.44
N PRO A 9 18.40 16.16 -2.02
CA PRO A 9 18.64 15.52 -0.72
C PRO A 9 20.09 15.06 -0.45
N GLY A 10 20.98 15.09 -1.45
CA GLY A 10 22.39 14.75 -1.34
C GLY A 10 23.29 15.91 -0.87
N ASN A 11 22.79 17.15 -0.84
CA ASN A 11 23.52 18.32 -0.35
C ASN A 11 23.29 18.53 1.16
N ALA A 12 24.28 19.09 1.87
CA ALA A 12 24.17 19.38 3.29
C ALA A 12 23.18 20.53 3.60
N GLU A 13 22.91 21.39 2.62
CA GLU A 13 22.00 22.53 2.74
C GLU A 13 20.74 22.31 1.91
N ASN A 14 19.58 22.60 2.50
CA ASN A 14 18.28 22.47 1.86
C ASN A 14 17.94 23.75 1.11
N GLU A 15 18.02 23.74 -0.22
CA GLU A 15 17.88 24.93 -1.06
C GLU A 15 16.47 25.53 -0.96
N PHE A 16 15.44 24.70 -0.81
CA PHE A 16 14.07 25.16 -0.60
C PHE A 16 13.90 25.94 0.71
N LYS A 17 14.52 25.46 1.80
CA LYS A 17 14.52 26.14 3.10
C LYS A 17 15.18 27.51 2.98
N THR A 18 16.34 27.57 2.35
CA THR A 18 17.09 28.82 2.13
C THR A 18 16.26 29.82 1.31
N GLU A 19 15.70 29.38 0.19
CA GLU A 19 14.86 30.22 -0.66
C GLU A 19 13.57 30.68 0.05
N HIS A 20 12.94 29.80 0.83
CA HIS A 20 11.75 30.15 1.61
C HIS A 20 12.04 31.27 2.61
N PHE A 21 13.13 31.17 3.38
CA PHE A 21 13.52 32.23 4.32
C PHE A 21 13.95 33.51 3.60
N ARG A 22 14.58 33.42 2.41
CA ARG A 22 14.89 34.60 1.57
C ARG A 22 13.61 35.34 1.20
N ARG A 23 12.56 34.64 0.77
CA ARG A 23 11.27 35.25 0.41
C ARG A 23 10.54 35.85 1.61
N VAL A 24 10.60 35.22 2.78
CA VAL A 24 10.05 35.78 4.02
C VAL A 24 10.76 37.08 4.41
N ALA A 25 12.09 37.11 4.31
CA ALA A 25 12.88 38.31 4.58
C ALA A 25 12.52 39.45 3.61
N TYR A 26 12.41 39.14 2.30
CA TYR A 26 11.97 40.11 1.29
C TYR A 26 10.56 40.65 1.59
N ALA A 27 9.60 39.76 1.86
CA ALA A 27 8.24 40.16 2.18
C ALA A 27 8.21 41.13 3.36
N ASN A 28 8.96 40.85 4.42
CA ASN A 28 9.03 41.73 5.59
C ASN A 28 9.72 43.07 5.29
N GLY A 29 10.79 43.06 4.49
CA GLY A 29 11.56 44.27 4.19
C GLY A 29 10.88 45.23 3.20
N TYR A 30 10.03 44.71 2.30
CA TYR A 30 9.50 45.48 1.16
C TYR A 30 7.98 45.46 1.04
N LEU A 31 7.31 44.36 1.37
CA LEU A 31 5.86 44.19 1.14
C LEU A 31 4.99 44.48 2.38
N GLY A 32 5.60 44.71 3.54
CA GLY A 32 4.92 45.08 4.79
C GLY A 32 5.00 46.56 5.18
N ARG A 33 5.62 47.43 4.38
CA ARG A 33 5.86 48.84 4.75
C ARG A 33 4.60 49.67 4.92
N ASP A 34 3.54 49.31 4.21
CA ASP A 34 2.25 50.01 4.20
C ASP A 34 1.19 49.31 5.07
N ALA A 35 1.58 48.33 5.90
CA ALA A 35 0.66 47.48 6.64
C ALA A 35 0.96 47.50 8.16
N PRO A 36 -0.05 47.38 9.03
CA PRO A 36 0.13 47.29 10.49
C PRO A 36 0.68 45.92 10.94
N ARG A 37 0.86 44.97 10.00
CA ARG A 37 1.31 43.60 10.24
C ARG A 37 2.61 43.33 9.47
N PRO A 38 3.47 42.41 9.96
CA PRO A 38 4.68 42.02 9.23
C PRO A 38 4.37 41.61 7.79
N GLY A 39 5.26 41.96 6.86
CA GLY A 39 5.02 41.77 5.43
C GLY A 39 4.65 40.34 5.02
N TRP A 40 5.20 39.32 5.69
CA TRP A 40 4.83 37.91 5.46
C TRP A 40 3.34 37.59 5.71
N ARG A 41 2.62 38.42 6.49
CA ARG A 41 1.18 38.29 6.75
C ARG A 41 0.29 39.08 5.80
N THR A 42 0.86 39.94 4.96
CA THR A 42 0.11 40.69 3.94
C THR A 42 -0.20 39.80 2.74
N ASP A 43 -1.21 40.12 1.95
CA ASP A 43 -1.58 39.31 0.78
C ASP A 43 -0.44 39.26 -0.24
N ARG A 44 0.18 40.42 -0.55
CA ARG A 44 1.37 40.50 -1.41
C ARG A 44 2.51 39.63 -0.88
N GLY A 45 2.78 39.69 0.43
CA GLY A 45 3.84 38.89 1.05
C GLY A 45 3.55 37.39 1.02
N ARG A 46 2.30 36.98 1.26
CA ARG A 46 1.88 35.56 1.18
C ARG A 46 2.04 35.03 -0.23
N ILE A 47 1.57 35.76 -1.24
CA ILE A 47 1.71 35.37 -2.65
C ILE A 47 3.18 35.31 -3.06
N TYR A 48 4.00 36.29 -2.66
CA TYR A 48 5.44 36.29 -2.95
C TYR A 48 6.16 35.10 -2.32
N ILE A 49 5.78 34.69 -1.11
CA ILE A 49 6.36 33.50 -0.46
C ILE A 49 5.97 32.22 -1.23
N ILE A 50 4.70 32.09 -1.62
CA ILE A 50 4.16 30.92 -2.32
C ILE A 50 4.75 30.80 -3.73
N LEU A 51 4.60 31.82 -4.57
CA LEU A 51 4.93 31.77 -5.99
C LEU A 51 6.36 32.23 -6.30
N GLY A 52 6.97 32.99 -5.41
CA GLY A 52 8.23 33.68 -5.66
C GLY A 52 8.02 35.02 -6.36
N GLU A 53 9.13 35.56 -6.86
CA GLU A 53 9.15 36.82 -7.58
C GLU A 53 8.30 36.74 -8.86
N PRO A 54 7.37 37.69 -9.08
CA PRO A 54 6.61 37.77 -10.32
C PRO A 54 7.54 38.12 -11.49
N ARG A 55 7.16 37.69 -12.69
CA ARG A 55 7.92 37.99 -13.92
C ARG A 55 7.85 39.48 -14.26
N GLU A 56 6.71 40.10 -13.97
CA GLU A 56 6.47 41.52 -14.21
C GLU A 56 5.54 42.08 -13.13
N ILE A 57 5.78 43.33 -12.72
CA ILE A 57 4.90 44.10 -11.83
C ILE A 57 4.55 45.40 -12.53
N GLN A 58 3.27 45.59 -12.85
CA GLN A 58 2.73 46.86 -13.33
C GLN A 58 2.08 47.60 -12.17
N ARG A 59 2.35 48.91 -12.04
CA ARG A 59 1.87 49.73 -10.91
C ARG A 59 1.02 50.88 -11.40
N PHE A 60 -0.16 51.01 -10.81
CA PHE A 60 -1.13 52.06 -11.03
C PHE A 60 -1.23 52.85 -9.73
N VAL A 61 -0.47 53.94 -9.59
CA VAL A 61 -0.38 54.70 -8.32
C VAL A 61 -0.66 56.17 -8.59
N GLY A 62 -1.43 56.82 -7.70
CA GLY A 62 -1.66 58.27 -7.75
C GLY A 62 -2.57 58.73 -8.89
N LYS A 63 -3.46 57.84 -9.37
CA LYS A 63 -4.41 58.12 -10.44
C LYS A 63 -5.66 58.79 -9.89
N SER A 64 -6.27 59.70 -10.65
CA SER A 64 -7.49 60.41 -10.22
C SER A 64 -8.75 59.56 -10.31
N SER A 65 -8.77 58.56 -11.19
CA SER A 65 -9.96 57.77 -11.56
C SER A 65 -9.93 56.31 -11.11
N THR A 66 -8.81 55.84 -10.54
CA THR A 66 -8.64 54.47 -10.03
C THR A 66 -7.97 54.47 -8.66
N TYR A 67 -8.22 53.43 -7.88
CA TYR A 67 -7.46 53.19 -6.66
C TYR A 67 -6.06 52.67 -6.99
N ASP A 68 -5.12 52.87 -6.06
CA ASP A 68 -3.76 52.33 -6.19
C ASP A 68 -3.82 50.81 -6.35
N ALA A 69 -3.24 50.29 -7.43
CA ALA A 69 -3.24 48.88 -7.76
C ALA A 69 -1.90 48.39 -8.34
N GLU A 70 -1.62 47.10 -8.18
CA GLU A 70 -0.49 46.40 -8.77
C GLU A 70 -0.97 45.14 -9.49
N ILE A 71 -0.53 44.93 -10.73
CA ILE A 71 -0.74 43.69 -11.49
C ILE A 71 0.57 42.91 -11.47
N TRP A 72 0.53 41.70 -10.94
CA TRP A 72 1.67 40.80 -10.88
C TRP A 72 1.47 39.68 -11.89
N PHE A 73 2.37 39.58 -12.88
CA PHE A 73 2.33 38.57 -13.92
C PHE A 73 3.20 37.36 -13.56
N TYR A 74 2.64 36.17 -13.70
CA TYR A 74 3.31 34.89 -13.47
C TYR A 74 3.21 34.00 -14.71
N GLN A 75 4.30 33.29 -15.00
CA GLN A 75 4.37 32.31 -16.08
C GLN A 75 5.23 31.11 -15.65
N GLY A 76 4.91 29.92 -16.17
CA GLY A 76 5.74 28.72 -15.98
C GLY A 76 5.64 28.10 -14.58
N LYS A 77 4.46 28.19 -13.94
CA LYS A 77 4.15 27.59 -12.63
C LYS A 77 3.29 26.32 -12.73
N THR A 78 3.38 25.62 -13.84
CA THR A 78 2.57 24.42 -14.12
C THR A 78 2.90 23.25 -13.20
N ASP A 79 4.13 23.21 -12.66
CA ASP A 79 4.59 22.28 -11.64
C ASP A 79 3.78 22.38 -10.33
N LEU A 80 3.19 23.54 -10.04
CA LEU A 80 2.30 23.78 -8.91
C LEU A 80 0.80 23.51 -9.24
N GLY A 81 0.51 23.03 -10.46
CA GLY A 81 -0.87 22.83 -10.93
C GLY A 81 -1.60 24.13 -11.27
N LEU A 82 -0.86 25.19 -11.61
CA LEU A 82 -1.37 26.50 -12.01
C LEU A 82 -1.38 26.67 -13.55
N PRO A 83 -2.16 27.62 -14.11
CA PRO A 83 -2.16 27.92 -15.54
C PRO A 83 -0.77 28.31 -16.06
N ALA A 84 -0.57 28.14 -17.38
CA ALA A 84 0.71 28.44 -18.03
C ALA A 84 1.15 29.91 -17.84
N ALA A 85 0.19 30.83 -17.87
CA ALA A 85 0.36 32.24 -17.56
C ALA A 85 -0.89 32.78 -16.85
N PHE A 86 -0.73 33.67 -15.88
CA PHE A 86 -1.83 34.32 -15.17
C PHE A 86 -1.36 35.61 -14.47
N ASN A 87 -2.33 36.43 -14.07
CA ASN A 87 -2.15 37.65 -13.32
C ASN A 87 -2.69 37.48 -11.90
N LEU A 88 -2.15 38.25 -10.96
CA LEU A 88 -2.76 38.52 -9.67
C LEU A 88 -2.79 40.03 -9.48
N VAL A 89 -3.93 40.56 -9.07
CA VAL A 89 -4.12 41.99 -8.88
C VAL A 89 -4.20 42.28 -7.39
N PHE A 90 -3.49 43.31 -6.95
CA PHE A 90 -3.57 43.80 -5.59
C PHE A 90 -3.97 45.26 -5.61
N PHE A 91 -4.88 45.68 -4.73
CA PHE A 91 -5.36 47.06 -4.72
C PHE A 91 -5.60 47.58 -3.30
N ARG A 92 -5.58 48.90 -3.15
CA ARG A 92 -5.96 49.59 -1.91
C ARG A 92 -7.45 49.89 -1.92
N GLU A 93 -8.23 49.06 -1.24
CA GLU A 93 -9.66 49.24 -1.11
C GLU A 93 -9.99 50.60 -0.48
N GLY A 94 -10.81 51.41 -1.16
CA GLY A 94 -11.14 52.76 -0.70
C GLY A 94 -9.98 53.77 -0.73
N GLY A 95 -8.83 53.41 -1.31
CA GLY A 95 -7.68 54.30 -1.51
C GLY A 95 -6.79 54.51 -0.27
N HIS A 96 -6.97 53.70 0.77
CA HIS A 96 -6.19 53.78 2.00
C HIS A 96 -5.88 52.37 2.54
N GLY A 97 -4.88 52.26 3.41
CA GLY A 97 -4.48 50.99 4.01
C GLY A 97 -3.57 50.13 3.13
N GLU A 98 -3.54 48.83 3.44
CA GLU A 98 -2.67 47.86 2.78
C GLU A 98 -3.27 47.36 1.46
N TYR A 99 -2.41 46.83 0.59
CA TYR A 99 -2.84 46.18 -0.64
C TYR A 99 -3.48 44.82 -0.33
N ARG A 100 -4.73 44.63 -0.75
CA ARG A 100 -5.49 43.39 -0.67
C ARG A 100 -5.50 42.67 -2.02
N LEU A 101 -5.52 41.35 -2.01
CA LEU A 101 -5.72 40.55 -3.22
C LEU A 101 -7.13 40.79 -3.80
N TYR A 102 -7.19 41.16 -5.07
CA TYR A 102 -8.41 41.38 -5.83
C TYR A 102 -9.01 40.06 -6.32
N SER A 103 -10.31 39.89 -6.12
CA SER A 103 -11.12 38.81 -6.69
C SER A 103 -12.06 39.41 -7.73
N PRO A 104 -11.99 38.97 -9.02
CA PRO A 104 -12.93 39.44 -10.03
C PRO A 104 -14.39 39.23 -9.67
N VAL A 105 -14.75 38.10 -9.02
CA VAL A 105 -16.15 37.80 -8.64
C VAL A 105 -16.53 38.48 -7.33
N GLY A 106 -15.62 38.53 -6.36
CA GLY A 106 -15.88 39.08 -5.02
C GLY A 106 -15.90 40.61 -5.00
N ASP A 107 -15.04 41.25 -5.79
CA ASP A 107 -14.85 42.70 -5.79
C ASP A 107 -15.45 43.38 -7.02
N GLY A 108 -15.22 42.79 -8.20
CA GLY A 108 -15.63 43.33 -9.49
C GLY A 108 -14.87 44.58 -9.94
N PRO A 109 -14.94 44.94 -11.24
CA PRO A 109 -14.20 46.08 -11.80
C PRO A 109 -14.47 47.41 -11.10
N GLN A 110 -15.67 47.59 -10.52
CA GLN A 110 -16.04 48.76 -9.76
C GLN A 110 -15.14 49.02 -8.55
N ALA A 111 -14.59 47.97 -7.93
CA ALA A 111 -13.72 48.09 -6.77
C ALA A 111 -12.37 48.72 -7.10
N LEU A 112 -12.00 48.80 -8.38
CA LEU A 112 -10.75 49.42 -8.84
C LEU A 112 -10.93 50.90 -9.22
N LEU A 113 -12.17 51.39 -9.32
CA LEU A 113 -12.48 52.77 -9.71
C LEU A 113 -12.65 53.69 -8.49
N SER A 114 -12.04 54.87 -8.49
CA SER A 114 -12.27 55.89 -7.48
C SER A 114 -13.52 56.71 -7.83
N GLY A 115 -14.41 56.93 -6.85
CA GLY A 115 -15.61 57.77 -7.04
C GLY A 115 -16.65 57.18 -8.01
N TYR A 116 -16.74 55.86 -8.14
CA TYR A 116 -17.79 55.19 -8.91
C TYR A 116 -19.12 55.19 -8.12
N PHE A 117 -20.14 55.84 -8.67
CA PHE A 117 -21.50 55.91 -8.10
C PHE A 117 -22.52 55.07 -8.89
N GLY A 118 -22.06 54.24 -9.84
CA GLY A 118 -22.94 53.33 -10.58
C GLY A 118 -23.40 52.16 -9.71
N GLY A 119 -24.50 51.51 -10.11
CA GLY A 119 -25.00 50.29 -9.44
C GLY A 119 -24.03 49.10 -9.56
N PRO A 120 -24.40 47.91 -9.06
CA PRO A 120 -23.56 46.69 -9.06
C PRO A 120 -23.39 46.06 -10.46
N ASP A 121 -23.54 46.85 -11.53
CA ASP A 121 -23.42 46.40 -12.90
C ASP A 121 -21.96 46.35 -13.34
N TYR A 122 -21.45 45.13 -13.50
CA TYR A 122 -20.07 44.85 -13.89
C TYR A 122 -19.73 45.35 -15.29
N GLU A 123 -20.70 45.37 -16.21
CA GLU A 123 -20.48 45.78 -17.61
C GLU A 123 -20.17 47.28 -17.68
N THR A 124 -21.03 48.10 -17.09
CA THR A 124 -20.83 49.57 -16.99
C THR A 124 -19.52 49.92 -16.27
N ALA A 125 -19.20 49.20 -15.17
CA ALA A 125 -17.96 49.42 -14.44
C ALA A 125 -16.72 49.04 -15.26
N TYR A 126 -16.77 47.92 -15.99
CA TYR A 126 -15.69 47.47 -16.88
C TYR A 126 -15.45 48.44 -18.02
N GLU A 127 -16.51 48.93 -18.70
CA GLU A 127 -16.37 49.88 -19.79
C GLU A 127 -15.72 51.18 -19.32
N LYS A 128 -16.16 51.70 -18.17
CA LYS A 128 -15.56 52.89 -17.57
C LYS A 128 -14.10 52.66 -17.18
N LEU A 129 -13.78 51.50 -16.61
CA LEU A 129 -12.39 51.15 -16.28
C LEU A 129 -11.53 51.05 -17.55
N ARG A 130 -12.09 50.51 -18.65
CA ARG A 130 -11.42 50.41 -19.96
C ARG A 130 -11.15 51.77 -20.58
N GLU A 131 -12.03 52.75 -20.37
CA GLU A 131 -11.81 54.13 -20.84
C GLU A 131 -10.68 54.83 -20.11
N VAL A 132 -10.55 54.63 -18.80
CA VAL A 132 -9.56 55.36 -17.97
C VAL A 132 -8.22 54.65 -17.85
N GLU A 133 -8.22 53.32 -17.69
CA GLU A 133 -7.02 52.49 -17.47
C GLU A 133 -7.19 51.12 -18.17
N PRO A 134 -6.93 51.02 -19.50
CA PRO A 134 -7.17 49.82 -20.29
C PRO A 134 -6.46 48.56 -19.79
N GLU A 135 -5.23 48.69 -19.32
CA GLU A 135 -4.42 47.56 -18.82
C GLU A 135 -4.99 46.97 -17.51
N LEU A 136 -5.53 47.83 -16.63
CA LEU A 136 -6.19 47.39 -15.41
C LEU A 136 -7.57 46.80 -15.70
N ALA A 137 -8.28 47.34 -16.71
CA ALA A 137 -9.52 46.76 -17.19
C ALA A 137 -9.31 45.34 -17.72
N ALA A 138 -8.24 45.09 -18.49
CA ALA A 138 -7.95 43.79 -19.10
C ALA A 138 -7.89 42.62 -18.12
N VAL A 139 -7.52 42.88 -16.85
CA VAL A 139 -7.44 41.87 -15.78
C VAL A 139 -8.59 41.92 -14.77
N SER A 140 -9.51 42.88 -14.92
CA SER A 140 -10.59 43.11 -13.95
C SER A 140 -11.71 42.06 -14.00
N LEU A 141 -11.93 41.43 -15.17
CA LEU A 141 -12.92 40.36 -15.35
C LEU A 141 -12.28 38.96 -15.34
N SER A 142 -11.03 38.83 -15.78
CA SER A 142 -10.31 37.55 -15.81
C SER A 142 -8.83 37.76 -15.49
N LEU A 143 -8.32 36.93 -14.58
CA LEU A 143 -6.90 36.89 -14.24
C LEU A 143 -6.08 36.03 -15.20
N VAL A 144 -6.70 35.28 -16.11
CA VAL A 144 -6.02 34.41 -17.07
C VAL A 144 -6.01 35.05 -18.46
N PRO A 145 -4.83 35.36 -19.03
CA PRO A 145 -4.73 35.93 -20.37
C PRO A 145 -5.41 35.08 -21.43
N GLY A 146 -6.22 35.71 -22.29
CA GLY A 146 -6.94 35.04 -23.38
C GLY A 146 -8.20 34.28 -22.96
N GLU A 147 -8.53 34.23 -21.66
CA GLU A 147 -9.78 33.66 -21.19
C GLU A 147 -10.87 34.74 -21.12
N THR A 148 -11.93 34.56 -21.90
CA THR A 148 -13.16 35.37 -21.83
C THR A 148 -14.23 34.62 -21.05
N GLY A 149 -14.91 35.29 -20.12
CA GLY A 149 -16.05 34.71 -19.40
C GLY A 149 -17.12 34.17 -20.36
N THR A 150 -17.85 33.14 -19.93
CA THR A 150 -18.95 32.51 -20.71
C THR A 150 -20.11 33.48 -20.97
N ILE A 151 -20.19 34.59 -20.24
CA ILE A 151 -21.16 35.67 -20.40
C ILE A 151 -20.38 36.98 -20.51
N TYR A 152 -20.66 37.77 -21.55
CA TYR A 152 -20.04 39.08 -21.76
C TYR A 152 -20.27 40.00 -20.56
N GLY A 153 -19.25 40.77 -20.17
CA GLY A 153 -19.34 41.73 -19.06
C GLY A 153 -19.35 41.11 -17.65
N ARG A 154 -19.22 39.78 -17.50
CA ARG A 154 -19.19 39.12 -16.18
C ARG A 154 -17.81 38.59 -15.79
N PRO A 155 -17.43 38.70 -14.51
CA PRO A 155 -16.18 38.10 -14.01
C PRO A 155 -16.13 36.58 -14.18
N SER A 156 -14.93 36.04 -14.44
CA SER A 156 -14.72 34.60 -14.62
C SER A 156 -14.55 33.86 -13.29
N MET A 157 -15.35 32.80 -13.09
CA MET A 157 -15.20 31.86 -11.97
C MET A 157 -13.84 31.13 -11.97
N SER A 158 -13.16 31.05 -13.13
CA SER A 158 -11.82 30.48 -13.23
C SER A 158 -10.77 31.26 -12.44
N SER A 159 -10.99 32.58 -12.26
CA SER A 159 -10.05 33.47 -11.58
C SER A 159 -10.04 33.24 -10.07
N ASP A 160 -11.19 32.97 -9.46
CA ASP A 160 -11.24 32.60 -8.04
C ASP A 160 -10.75 31.17 -7.80
N LEU A 161 -11.03 30.25 -8.73
CA LEU A 161 -10.45 28.91 -8.69
C LEU A 161 -8.91 28.99 -8.81
N LEU A 162 -8.37 29.91 -9.61
CA LEU A 162 -6.95 30.20 -9.67
C LEU A 162 -6.43 30.69 -8.31
N ILE A 163 -7.08 31.68 -7.68
CA ILE A 163 -6.68 32.19 -6.35
C ILE A 163 -6.67 31.04 -5.33
N GLN A 164 -7.72 30.23 -5.26
CA GLN A 164 -7.78 29.06 -4.37
C GLN A 164 -6.69 28.02 -4.68
N ARG A 165 -6.36 27.80 -5.96
CA ARG A 165 -5.26 26.91 -6.36
C ARG A 165 -3.91 27.46 -5.92
N VAL A 166 -3.68 28.77 -6.02
CA VAL A 166 -2.46 29.42 -5.53
C VAL A 166 -2.34 29.25 -4.01
N GLU A 167 -3.41 29.51 -3.26
CA GLU A 167 -3.40 29.36 -1.79
C GLU A 167 -3.19 27.92 -1.33
N SER A 168 -3.72 26.93 -2.07
CA SER A 168 -3.57 25.50 -1.75
C SER A 168 -2.29 24.86 -2.31
N ALA A 169 -1.54 25.54 -3.19
CA ALA A 169 -0.33 25.02 -3.81
C ALA A 169 0.72 24.50 -2.79
N PRO A 170 1.00 25.18 -1.65
CA PRO A 170 1.97 24.71 -0.67
C PRO A 170 1.59 23.40 0.04
N ALA A 171 0.30 23.10 0.11
CA ALA A 171 -0.24 21.90 0.74
C ALA A 171 -0.22 20.69 -0.21
N ARG A 172 -0.37 20.89 -1.52
CA ARG A 172 -0.31 19.82 -2.53
C ARG A 172 1.09 19.18 -2.65
N GLY A 173 2.14 19.93 -2.33
CA GLY A 173 3.52 19.43 -2.34
C GLY A 173 3.89 18.52 -1.15
N VAL A 174 2.97 18.25 -0.21
CA VAL A 174 3.18 17.29 0.89
C VAL A 174 2.09 16.26 0.88
N GLU A 175 2.44 15.04 0.51
CA GLU A 175 1.54 13.91 0.62
C GLU A 175 1.21 13.62 2.09
N ALA A 176 -0.05 13.88 2.48
CA ALA A 176 -0.57 13.51 3.80
C ALA A 176 -0.46 11.99 4.08
N LYS A 177 -0.45 11.18 3.01
CA LYS A 177 -0.27 9.73 3.01
C LYS A 177 1.00 9.30 3.76
N TYR A 178 2.10 10.05 3.62
CA TYR A 178 3.35 9.80 4.35
C TYR A 178 3.14 9.82 5.88
N ALA A 179 2.48 10.86 6.43
CA ALA A 179 2.35 11.02 7.87
C ALA A 179 1.46 9.93 8.49
N GLN A 180 0.40 9.53 7.77
CA GLN A 180 -0.47 8.43 8.17
C GLN A 180 0.27 7.09 8.14
N LYS A 181 1.00 6.80 7.06
CA LYS A 181 1.77 5.55 6.90
C LYS A 181 2.93 5.47 7.90
N PHE A 182 3.60 6.58 8.18
CA PHE A 182 4.61 6.66 9.22
C PHE A 182 4.05 6.29 10.60
N LEU A 183 2.93 6.90 11.02
CA LEU A 183 2.32 6.57 12.31
C LEU A 183 1.89 5.11 12.40
N GLN A 184 1.40 4.55 11.29
CA GLN A 184 0.95 3.17 11.22
C GLN A 184 2.09 2.15 11.32
N TYR A 185 3.25 2.47 10.74
CA TYR A 185 4.40 1.55 10.68
C TYR A 185 5.57 1.96 11.58
N LYS A 186 5.36 2.87 12.54
CA LYS A 186 6.41 3.38 13.44
C LYS A 186 7.18 2.28 14.20
N ASP A 187 6.52 1.17 14.50
CA ASP A 187 7.11 0.04 15.24
C ASP A 187 7.85 -0.94 14.30
N LEU A 188 7.63 -0.83 12.99
CA LEU A 188 8.27 -1.64 11.95
C LEU A 188 9.33 -0.86 11.17
N VAL A 189 9.33 0.48 11.21
CA VAL A 189 10.22 1.34 10.43
C VAL A 189 11.18 2.03 11.41
N GLU A 190 12.46 1.65 11.38
CA GLU A 190 13.49 2.27 12.23
C GLU A 190 13.62 3.77 11.94
N VAL A 191 14.09 4.56 12.91
CA VAL A 191 14.20 6.04 12.85
C VAL A 191 14.93 6.52 11.59
N GLU A 192 15.82 5.72 11.01
CA GLU A 192 16.57 6.03 9.78
C GLU A 192 15.70 6.00 8.50
N TYR A 193 14.65 5.19 8.44
CA TYR A 193 13.76 5.06 7.26
C TYR A 193 12.61 6.08 7.27
N THR A 194 12.54 6.90 8.31
CA THR A 194 11.31 7.62 8.69
C THR A 194 10.89 8.73 7.77
N ALA A 195 11.74 9.19 6.86
CA ALA A 195 11.46 10.33 5.97
C ALA A 195 11.31 9.98 4.47
N ASN A 196 11.49 8.71 4.08
CA ASN A 196 11.68 8.31 2.69
C ASN A 196 10.56 7.37 2.17
N TYR A 197 9.30 7.71 2.44
CA TYR A 197 8.19 6.99 1.82
C TYR A 197 8.19 7.23 0.31
N LEU A 198 8.02 6.15 -0.44
CA LEU A 198 7.89 6.17 -1.89
C LEU A 198 6.51 5.63 -2.25
N ASP A 199 5.77 6.40 -3.06
CA ASP A 199 4.54 5.90 -3.66
C ASP A 199 4.79 4.65 -4.51
N SER A 200 3.79 3.79 -4.59
CA SER A 200 3.80 2.62 -5.44
C SER A 200 2.42 2.34 -6.00
N ASP A 201 2.41 1.74 -7.19
CA ASP A 201 1.25 1.05 -7.71
C ASP A 201 1.26 -0.40 -7.24
N SER A 202 0.08 -1.01 -7.16
CA SER A 202 -0.03 -2.40 -6.72
C SER A 202 -1.14 -3.15 -7.43
N LEU A 203 -0.88 -4.44 -7.67
CA LEU A 203 -1.83 -5.36 -8.27
C LEU A 203 -1.89 -6.60 -7.40
N ILE A 204 -3.08 -6.91 -6.90
CA ILE A 204 -3.30 -8.09 -6.05
C ILE A 204 -4.48 -8.87 -6.61
N LYS A 205 -4.26 -10.16 -6.88
CA LYS A 205 -5.26 -11.08 -7.43
C LYS A 205 -5.23 -12.41 -6.68
N VAL A 206 -6.36 -13.08 -6.65
CA VAL A 206 -6.53 -14.36 -5.96
C VAL A 206 -6.92 -15.41 -6.99
N PHE A 207 -6.12 -16.47 -7.08
CA PHE A 207 -6.37 -17.60 -7.97
C PHE A 207 -6.36 -18.91 -7.19
N ARG A 208 -7.13 -19.87 -7.69
CA ARG A 208 -7.16 -21.23 -7.18
C ARG A 208 -6.20 -22.08 -7.99
N ASP A 209 -5.29 -22.74 -7.28
CA ASP A 209 -4.40 -23.72 -7.88
C ASP A 209 -5.10 -25.09 -8.04
N PRO A 210 -4.69 -25.97 -8.98
CA PRO A 210 -5.26 -27.31 -9.12
C PRO A 210 -5.21 -28.18 -7.85
N SER A 211 -4.30 -27.90 -6.90
CA SER A 211 -4.30 -28.50 -5.55
C SER A 211 -5.55 -28.18 -4.72
N GLY A 212 -6.37 -27.23 -5.18
CA GLY A 212 -7.56 -26.72 -4.50
C GLY A 212 -7.28 -25.52 -3.60
N SER A 213 -6.02 -25.19 -3.34
CA SER A 213 -5.59 -24.07 -2.49
C SER A 213 -5.71 -22.74 -3.21
N TYR A 214 -6.03 -21.67 -2.49
CA TYR A 214 -5.99 -20.32 -3.02
C TYR A 214 -4.64 -19.67 -2.76
N PHE A 215 -4.15 -18.96 -3.77
CA PHE A 215 -2.93 -18.17 -3.70
C PHE A 215 -3.25 -16.71 -3.97
N VAL A 216 -2.70 -15.84 -3.14
CA VAL A 216 -2.72 -14.39 -3.32
C VAL A 216 -1.47 -14.04 -4.11
N HIS A 217 -1.64 -13.61 -5.35
CA HIS A 217 -0.58 -13.08 -6.21
C HIS A 217 -0.54 -11.57 -6.05
N TYR A 218 0.65 -11.00 -5.87
CA TYR A 218 0.80 -9.57 -5.74
C TYR A 218 2.02 -9.03 -6.46
N ALA A 219 1.89 -7.81 -6.98
CA ALA A 219 2.93 -6.99 -7.55
C ALA A 219 2.93 -5.63 -6.87
N VAL A 220 4.11 -5.09 -6.62
CA VAL A 220 4.31 -3.72 -6.15
C VAL A 220 5.32 -3.05 -7.07
N GLU A 221 4.90 -1.99 -7.74
CA GLU A 221 5.71 -1.13 -8.62
C GLU A 221 6.06 0.14 -7.83
N PRO A 222 7.18 0.18 -7.07
CA PRO A 222 7.64 1.43 -6.48
C PRO A 222 7.89 2.47 -7.57
N ARG A 223 7.59 3.74 -7.29
CA ARG A 223 7.78 4.87 -8.22
C ARG A 223 9.19 4.94 -8.82
N ARG A 224 10.19 4.41 -8.12
CA ARG A 224 11.56 4.19 -8.59
C ARG A 224 12.23 3.06 -7.80
N LEU A 225 13.27 2.46 -8.38
CA LEU A 225 14.18 1.58 -7.65
C LEU A 225 15.54 2.27 -7.49
N SER A 226 15.92 2.59 -6.26
CA SER A 226 17.25 3.12 -5.95
C SER A 226 18.24 2.01 -5.58
N VAL A 227 19.46 2.13 -6.08
CA VAL A 227 20.53 1.13 -5.91
C VAL A 227 21.83 1.81 -5.46
N ASN A 228 22.67 1.08 -4.73
CA ASN A 228 24.05 1.48 -4.49
C ASN A 228 24.91 1.11 -5.70
N GLN A 229 26.01 1.84 -5.88
CA GLN A 229 27.03 1.53 -6.87
C GLN A 229 28.37 1.31 -6.16
N TYR A 230 29.04 0.21 -6.52
CA TYR A 230 30.44 -0.03 -6.16
C TYR A 230 31.17 -0.57 -7.38
N GLU A 231 32.20 0.16 -7.84
CA GLU A 231 32.88 -0.08 -9.12
C GLU A 231 31.87 -0.14 -10.29
N SER A 232 31.82 -1.26 -11.01
CA SER A 232 30.91 -1.52 -12.14
C SER A 232 29.67 -2.35 -11.76
N LYS A 233 29.38 -2.49 -10.46
CA LYS A 233 28.24 -3.26 -9.94
C LYS A 233 27.25 -2.36 -9.24
N PHE A 234 25.97 -2.58 -9.56
CA PHE A 234 24.83 -1.93 -8.94
C PHE A 234 24.09 -2.94 -8.08
N TYR A 235 23.72 -2.58 -6.86
CA TYR A 235 23.06 -3.53 -5.96
C TYR A 235 22.13 -2.85 -4.97
N THR A 236 21.11 -3.60 -4.54
CA THR A 236 20.30 -3.24 -3.38
C THR A 236 19.71 -4.50 -2.74
N THR A 237 19.29 -4.36 -1.49
CA THR A 237 18.52 -5.39 -0.78
C THR A 237 17.15 -4.85 -0.42
N LEU A 238 16.12 -5.57 -0.84
CA LEU A 238 14.74 -5.30 -0.47
C LEU A 238 14.34 -6.21 0.70
N LYS A 239 13.80 -5.61 1.77
CA LYS A 239 13.15 -6.31 2.89
C LYS A 239 11.64 -6.18 2.75
N ILE A 240 10.96 -7.31 2.59
CA ILE A 240 9.53 -7.40 2.39
C ILE A 240 8.91 -7.99 3.64
N ASN A 241 8.06 -7.22 4.32
CA ASN A 241 7.29 -7.66 5.48
C ASN A 241 5.81 -7.67 5.10
N GLY A 242 5.18 -8.85 5.13
CA GLY A 242 3.77 -9.02 4.84
C GLY A 242 2.99 -9.46 6.06
N ARG A 243 1.81 -8.87 6.25
CA ARG A 243 0.90 -9.21 7.36
C ARG A 243 -0.52 -9.34 6.84
N VAL A 244 -1.17 -10.44 7.19
CA VAL A 244 -2.59 -10.70 6.90
C VAL A 244 -3.33 -10.79 8.21
N THR A 245 -4.39 -9.99 8.34
CA THR A 245 -5.22 -9.92 9.55
C THR A 245 -6.69 -10.07 9.23
N THR A 246 -7.48 -10.55 10.19
CA THR A 246 -8.93 -10.46 10.14
C THR A 246 -9.41 -9.04 10.44
N ALA A 247 -10.70 -8.74 10.22
CA ALA A 247 -11.29 -7.43 10.51
C ALA A 247 -11.17 -7.00 11.99
N ASP A 248 -11.14 -7.96 12.93
CA ASP A 248 -10.90 -7.74 14.37
C ASP A 248 -9.41 -7.61 14.73
N GLY A 249 -8.49 -7.59 13.75
CA GLY A 249 -7.06 -7.37 13.94
C GLY A 249 -6.24 -8.61 14.33
N ARG A 250 -6.86 -9.80 14.36
CA ARG A 250 -6.17 -11.06 14.64
C ARG A 250 -5.18 -11.38 13.52
N LEU A 251 -3.95 -11.71 13.88
CA LEU A 251 -2.93 -12.13 12.91
C LEU A 251 -3.28 -13.50 12.34
N VAL A 252 -3.36 -13.62 11.02
CA VAL A 252 -3.61 -14.88 10.32
C VAL A 252 -2.32 -15.43 9.73
N HIS A 253 -1.60 -14.58 8.99
CA HIS A 253 -0.35 -14.94 8.33
C HIS A 253 0.63 -13.77 8.39
N GLN A 254 1.90 -14.07 8.59
CA GLN A 254 2.99 -13.11 8.47
C GLN A 254 4.13 -13.76 7.69
N PHE A 255 4.81 -12.96 6.87
CA PHE A 255 6.02 -13.38 6.18
C PHE A 255 7.04 -12.25 6.14
N ASP A 256 8.29 -12.63 6.29
CA ASP A 256 9.44 -11.72 6.21
C ASP A 256 10.40 -12.29 5.19
N LYS A 257 10.69 -11.51 4.14
CA LYS A 257 11.47 -11.97 3.00
C LYS A 257 12.55 -10.96 2.65
N THR A 258 13.73 -11.45 2.27
CA THR A 258 14.84 -10.63 1.77
C THR A 258 15.08 -10.94 0.31
N VAL A 259 15.31 -9.91 -0.51
CA VAL A 259 15.62 -10.02 -1.94
C VAL A 259 16.85 -9.18 -2.23
N ALA A 260 17.93 -9.83 -2.65
CA ALA A 260 19.11 -9.13 -3.14
C ALA A 260 18.99 -8.95 -4.66
N LEU A 261 19.12 -7.70 -5.10
CA LEU A 261 19.20 -7.34 -6.51
C LEU A 261 20.64 -6.96 -6.81
N ASN A 262 21.23 -7.59 -7.82
CA ASN A 262 22.57 -7.29 -8.31
C ASN A 262 22.49 -7.12 -9.82
N LEU A 263 22.95 -5.99 -10.32
CA LEU A 263 22.88 -5.58 -11.72
C LEU A 263 24.30 -5.19 -12.17
N THR A 264 24.65 -5.60 -13.38
CA THR A 264 25.80 -5.08 -14.12
C THR A 264 25.51 -3.66 -14.62
N ALA A 265 26.54 -2.96 -15.11
CA ALA A 265 26.37 -1.61 -15.67
C ALA A 265 25.40 -1.59 -16.87
N ASP A 266 25.47 -2.60 -17.74
CA ASP A 266 24.58 -2.72 -18.91
C ASP A 266 23.13 -2.99 -18.47
N GLU A 267 22.92 -3.95 -17.57
CA GLU A 267 21.60 -4.24 -17.00
C GLU A 267 21.00 -3.03 -16.29
N MET A 268 21.81 -2.24 -15.57
CA MET A 268 21.34 -1.03 -14.88
C MET A 268 20.93 0.06 -15.87
N ASN A 269 21.67 0.25 -16.97
CA ASN A 269 21.31 1.23 -18.00
C ASN A 269 19.95 0.89 -18.63
N ASP A 270 19.68 -0.39 -18.90
CA ASP A 270 18.39 -0.82 -19.41
C ASP A 270 17.28 -0.71 -18.35
N ALA A 271 17.54 -1.21 -17.14
CA ALA A 271 16.61 -1.19 -16.01
C ALA A 271 16.20 0.23 -15.57
N SER A 272 17.06 1.23 -15.77
CA SER A 272 16.76 2.63 -15.41
C SER A 272 15.71 3.30 -16.30
N ARG A 273 15.42 2.71 -17.47
CA ARG A 273 14.51 3.28 -18.49
C ARG A 273 13.08 2.76 -18.38
N VAL A 274 12.87 1.75 -17.55
CA VAL A 274 11.60 1.05 -17.39
C VAL A 274 11.28 0.89 -15.89
N PRO A 275 10.00 0.73 -15.51
CA PRO A 275 9.64 0.49 -14.12
C PRO A 275 10.18 -0.85 -13.59
N PHE A 276 10.22 -0.97 -12.26
CA PHE A 276 10.59 -2.21 -11.57
C PHE A 276 9.40 -2.73 -10.78
N ASP A 277 9.08 -4.01 -10.97
CA ASP A 277 8.08 -4.71 -10.16
C ASP A 277 8.72 -5.72 -9.20
N TYR A 278 8.29 -5.69 -7.94
CA TYR A 278 8.45 -6.85 -7.07
C TYR A 278 7.18 -7.71 -7.12
N GLN A 279 7.31 -8.97 -7.54
CA GLN A 279 6.17 -9.89 -7.71
C GLN A 279 6.34 -11.18 -6.90
N ASP A 280 5.31 -11.58 -6.19
CA ASP A 280 5.34 -12.79 -5.36
C ASP A 280 3.93 -13.36 -5.17
N LEU A 281 3.84 -14.51 -4.51
CA LEU A 281 2.58 -15.11 -4.08
C LEU A 281 2.73 -15.84 -2.74
N PHE A 282 1.59 -16.09 -2.08
CA PHE A 282 1.52 -16.91 -0.88
C PHE A 282 0.14 -17.58 -0.76
N PRO A 283 0.04 -18.77 -0.13
CA PRO A 283 -1.24 -19.44 0.08
C PRO A 283 -2.05 -18.71 1.16
N LEU A 284 -3.38 -18.69 1.03
CA LEU A 284 -4.26 -18.14 2.06
C LEU A 284 -5.56 -18.96 2.16
N VAL A 285 -5.95 -19.32 3.38
CA VAL A 285 -7.19 -20.06 3.62
C VAL A 285 -8.44 -19.19 3.47
N GLY A 286 -9.59 -19.78 3.13
CA GLY A 286 -10.85 -19.08 2.89
C GLY A 286 -11.29 -18.18 4.06
N GLY A 287 -11.70 -16.95 3.75
CA GLY A 287 -12.09 -15.90 4.70
C GLY A 287 -11.94 -14.48 4.14
N ASP A 288 -12.35 -13.49 4.94
CA ASP A 288 -12.19 -12.06 4.66
C ASP A 288 -11.05 -11.47 5.50
N TYR A 289 -10.11 -10.77 4.86
CA TYR A 289 -8.87 -10.31 5.47
C TYR A 289 -8.46 -8.91 5.03
N SER A 290 -7.55 -8.30 5.79
CA SER A 290 -6.75 -7.15 5.39
C SER A 290 -5.29 -7.58 5.22
N LEU A 291 -4.74 -7.36 4.02
CA LEU A 291 -3.34 -7.54 3.69
C LEU A 291 -2.62 -6.20 3.80
N SER A 292 -1.47 -6.19 4.47
CA SER A 292 -0.49 -5.11 4.46
C SER A 292 0.86 -5.68 4.02
N VAL A 293 1.47 -5.09 2.99
CA VAL A 293 2.83 -5.41 2.55
C VAL A 293 3.69 -4.15 2.65
N LEU A 294 4.80 -4.25 3.36
CA LEU A 294 5.82 -3.22 3.50
C LEU A 294 7.08 -3.68 2.75
N ILE A 295 7.60 -2.85 1.86
CA ILE A 295 8.86 -3.10 1.15
C ILE A 295 9.83 -1.99 1.50
N LYS A 296 10.98 -2.34 2.07
CA LYS A 296 12.06 -1.41 2.41
C LYS A 296 13.27 -1.67 1.54
N ASN A 297 13.92 -0.61 1.10
CA ASN A 297 15.18 -0.65 0.37
C ASN A 297 16.32 -0.32 1.32
N GLU A 298 17.23 -1.27 1.57
CA GLU A 298 18.33 -1.08 2.52
C GLU A 298 19.39 -0.09 2.03
N ALA A 299 19.52 0.09 0.71
CA ALA A 299 20.49 1.00 0.09
C ALA A 299 20.03 2.46 0.22
N SER A 300 18.81 2.78 -0.23
CA SER A 300 18.29 4.15 -0.22
C SER A 300 17.59 4.55 1.08
N LYS A 301 17.36 3.58 1.98
CA LYS A 301 16.50 3.74 3.16
C LYS A 301 15.08 4.19 2.82
N GLU A 302 14.64 4.02 1.58
CA GLU A 302 13.26 4.26 1.15
C GLU A 302 12.37 3.07 1.49
N PHE A 303 11.07 3.32 1.65
CA PHE A 303 10.09 2.25 1.80
C PHE A 303 8.78 2.57 1.10
N THR A 304 8.07 1.54 0.67
CA THR A 304 6.69 1.63 0.19
C THR A 304 5.81 0.64 0.90
N SER A 305 4.50 0.89 0.89
CA SER A 305 3.52 -0.01 1.50
C SER A 305 2.25 -0.10 0.69
N VAL A 306 1.64 -1.28 0.72
CA VAL A 306 0.42 -1.63 0.03
C VAL A 306 -0.56 -2.22 1.02
N GLU A 307 -1.82 -1.79 0.93
CA GLU A 307 -2.92 -2.34 1.71
C GLU A 307 -4.08 -2.75 0.82
N LYS A 308 -4.67 -3.91 1.11
CA LYS A 308 -5.80 -4.42 0.35
C LYS A 308 -6.70 -5.30 1.20
N SER A 309 -8.01 -5.06 1.11
CA SER A 309 -9.00 -6.03 1.58
C SER A 309 -9.04 -7.23 0.64
N LEU A 310 -8.91 -8.43 1.20
CA LEU A 310 -8.94 -9.69 0.48
C LEU A 310 -10.17 -10.49 0.87
N ARG A 311 -10.83 -11.07 -0.13
CA ARG A 311 -11.86 -12.08 0.05
C ARG A 311 -11.38 -13.36 -0.60
N ILE A 312 -11.12 -14.38 0.21
CA ILE A 312 -10.75 -15.71 -0.25
C ILE A 312 -12.00 -16.59 -0.18
N PRO A 313 -12.46 -17.18 -1.30
CA PRO A 313 -13.65 -18.01 -1.28
C PRO A 313 -13.53 -19.18 -0.29
N LEU A 314 -14.63 -19.47 0.39
CA LEU A 314 -14.74 -20.69 1.19
C LEU A 314 -14.93 -21.90 0.28
N ALA A 315 -14.51 -23.07 0.77
CA ALA A 315 -14.78 -24.33 0.08
C ALA A 315 -16.30 -24.53 -0.09
N GLY A 316 -16.71 -24.92 -1.29
CA GLY A 316 -18.11 -25.11 -1.63
C GLY A 316 -18.29 -25.59 -3.05
N THR A 317 -19.53 -25.91 -3.42
CA THR A 317 -19.92 -26.43 -4.74
C THR A 317 -20.47 -25.35 -5.67
N ALA A 318 -20.77 -24.15 -5.14
CA ALA A 318 -21.25 -23.05 -5.96
C ALA A 318 -20.20 -22.63 -7.00
N VAL A 319 -20.67 -22.25 -8.18
CA VAL A 319 -19.81 -21.70 -9.24
C VAL A 319 -19.16 -20.41 -8.72
N GLN A 320 -17.86 -20.30 -8.92
CA GLN A 320 -17.08 -19.15 -8.46
C GLN A 320 -16.29 -18.55 -9.61
N MET A 321 -16.19 -17.23 -9.63
CA MET A 321 -15.40 -16.48 -10.60
C MET A 321 -14.33 -15.67 -9.87
N THR A 322 -13.09 -15.76 -10.34
CA THR A 322 -12.03 -14.86 -9.86
C THR A 322 -12.18 -13.49 -10.54
N GLN A 323 -11.67 -12.43 -9.91
CA GLN A 323 -11.52 -11.17 -10.63
C GLN A 323 -10.65 -11.36 -11.88
N PRO A 324 -10.95 -10.67 -12.99
CA PRO A 324 -10.10 -10.73 -14.16
C PRO A 324 -8.73 -10.10 -13.84
N LEU A 325 -7.68 -10.73 -14.35
CA LEU A 325 -6.33 -10.18 -14.43
C LEU A 325 -6.10 -9.70 -15.86
N LEU A 326 -5.72 -8.43 -15.95
CA LEU A 326 -5.44 -7.76 -17.20
C LEU A 326 -3.92 -7.75 -17.43
N GLY A 327 -3.49 -8.36 -18.53
CA GLY A 327 -2.08 -8.46 -18.91
C GLY A 327 -1.80 -7.85 -20.28
N TYR A 328 -0.59 -7.33 -20.48
CA TYR A 328 -0.12 -6.84 -21.79
C TYR A 328 0.47 -7.95 -22.65
N ARG A 329 0.66 -9.14 -22.07
CA ARG A 329 1.11 -10.35 -22.75
C ARG A 329 0.68 -11.59 -21.97
N ALA A 330 0.24 -12.62 -22.67
CA ALA A 330 0.03 -13.95 -22.12
C ALA A 330 0.92 -14.97 -22.85
N VAL A 331 1.37 -16.00 -22.14
CA VAL A 331 2.13 -17.13 -22.71
C VAL A 331 1.55 -18.43 -22.19
N HIS A 332 1.15 -19.32 -23.09
CA HIS A 332 0.79 -20.70 -22.76
C HIS A 332 2.07 -21.50 -22.49
N LEU A 333 2.15 -22.13 -21.32
CA LEU A 333 3.31 -22.86 -20.85
C LEU A 333 3.14 -24.36 -21.04
N GLU A 334 4.17 -24.98 -21.62
CA GLU A 334 4.35 -26.42 -21.60
C GLU A 334 4.44 -26.96 -20.16
N PRO A 335 3.94 -28.18 -19.88
CA PRO A 335 3.90 -28.74 -18.52
C PRO A 335 5.20 -28.64 -17.72
N ALA A 336 6.36 -28.86 -18.36
CA ALA A 336 7.68 -28.78 -17.72
C ALA A 336 8.06 -27.36 -17.27
N ALA A 337 7.46 -26.33 -17.86
CA ALA A 337 7.70 -24.92 -17.55
C ALA A 337 6.70 -24.33 -16.53
N ARG A 338 5.67 -25.09 -16.10
CA ARG A 338 4.60 -24.65 -15.20
C ARG A 338 5.02 -24.56 -13.73
N ARG A 339 6.10 -23.81 -13.47
CA ARG A 339 6.62 -23.55 -12.13
C ARG A 339 5.68 -22.63 -11.33
N MET A 340 5.63 -22.78 -10.01
CA MET A 340 4.88 -21.87 -9.15
C MET A 340 5.56 -20.49 -9.12
N LYS A 341 4.93 -19.51 -9.76
CA LYS A 341 5.42 -18.12 -9.91
C LYS A 341 4.26 -17.14 -9.92
N ALA A 342 4.53 -15.88 -9.59
CA ALA A 342 3.51 -14.83 -9.58
C ALA A 342 2.80 -14.71 -10.94
N PHE A 343 1.50 -14.42 -10.90
CA PHE A 343 0.61 -14.26 -12.05
C PHE A 343 0.59 -15.41 -13.08
N ARG A 344 0.93 -16.64 -12.65
CA ARG A 344 0.60 -17.86 -13.40
C ARG A 344 -0.81 -18.34 -13.06
N ILE A 345 -1.66 -18.51 -14.06
CA ILE A 345 -3.03 -19.02 -13.94
C ILE A 345 -3.13 -20.29 -14.78
N GLY A 346 -3.12 -21.46 -14.12
CA GLY A 346 -3.09 -22.74 -14.82
C GLY A 346 -1.90 -22.84 -15.76
N PRO A 347 -2.10 -23.08 -17.07
CA PRO A 347 -1.01 -23.14 -18.05
C PRO A 347 -0.53 -21.75 -18.50
N TYR A 348 -1.19 -20.66 -18.12
CA TYR A 348 -0.86 -19.33 -18.63
C TYR A 348 0.06 -18.56 -17.69
N GLN A 349 1.18 -18.05 -18.19
CA GLN A 349 1.91 -16.95 -17.54
C GLN A 349 1.36 -15.63 -18.10
N ILE A 350 0.79 -14.82 -17.21
CA ILE A 350 0.32 -13.49 -17.56
C ILE A 350 1.37 -12.47 -17.15
N TYR A 351 1.70 -11.55 -18.05
CA TYR A 351 2.56 -10.40 -17.79
C TYR A 351 1.66 -9.18 -17.66
N CYS A 352 1.70 -8.54 -16.49
CA CYS A 352 0.82 -7.45 -16.10
C CYS A 352 1.64 -6.33 -15.46
N GLN A 353 1.07 -5.13 -15.45
CA GLN A 353 1.68 -3.95 -14.84
C GLN A 353 0.74 -3.35 -13.79
N PRO A 354 1.21 -3.00 -12.57
CA PRO A 354 0.35 -2.53 -11.49
C PRO A 354 -0.47 -1.28 -11.79
N ASN A 355 0.04 -0.36 -12.59
CA ASN A 355 -0.67 0.86 -13.00
C ASN A 355 -1.81 0.62 -14.02
N ARG A 356 -1.91 -0.59 -14.60
CA ARG A 356 -2.96 -1.00 -15.55
C ARG A 356 -3.12 -0.06 -16.75
N VAL A 357 -2.01 0.51 -17.22
CA VAL A 357 -1.99 1.35 -18.43
C VAL A 357 -1.56 0.53 -19.64
N PHE A 358 -2.30 0.69 -20.73
CA PHE A 358 -2.08 -0.01 -22.01
C PHE A 358 -2.00 0.97 -23.18
N ALA A 359 -1.24 0.59 -24.21
CA ALA A 359 -1.18 1.27 -25.49
C ALA A 359 -2.08 0.59 -26.52
N ARG A 360 -2.53 1.36 -27.52
CA ARG A 360 -3.42 0.86 -28.59
C ARG A 360 -2.82 -0.24 -29.45
N GLN A 361 -1.50 -0.33 -29.53
CA GLN A 361 -0.80 -1.33 -30.34
C GLN A 361 -0.79 -2.73 -29.69
N GLU A 362 -1.23 -2.83 -28.44
CA GLU A 362 -1.12 -4.06 -27.66
C GLU A 362 -2.39 -4.93 -27.76
N THR A 363 -2.22 -6.19 -27.38
CA THR A 363 -3.30 -7.14 -27.19
C THR A 363 -3.51 -7.34 -25.69
N LEU A 364 -4.70 -6.99 -25.21
CA LEU A 364 -5.08 -7.18 -23.81
C LEU A 364 -5.39 -8.65 -23.56
N ALA A 365 -4.65 -9.26 -22.63
CA ALA A 365 -4.98 -10.56 -22.08
C ALA A 365 -5.96 -10.39 -20.91
N VAL A 366 -7.18 -10.92 -21.04
CA VAL A 366 -8.19 -10.98 -19.99
C VAL A 366 -8.23 -12.39 -19.44
N ALA A 367 -7.62 -12.61 -18.28
CA ALA A 367 -7.50 -13.93 -17.67
C ALA A 367 -8.30 -14.05 -16.36
N PHE A 368 -9.10 -15.10 -16.20
CA PHE A 368 -9.87 -15.38 -14.98
C PHE A 368 -10.16 -16.87 -14.84
N GLN A 369 -10.73 -17.30 -13.71
CA GLN A 369 -11.11 -18.69 -13.48
C GLN A 369 -12.61 -18.84 -13.25
N LEU A 370 -13.20 -19.87 -13.87
CA LEU A 370 -14.57 -20.36 -13.63
C LEU A 370 -14.49 -21.65 -12.80
N ASN A 371 -14.38 -21.50 -11.49
CA ASN A 371 -14.24 -22.61 -10.56
C ASN A 371 -15.59 -23.27 -10.28
N ASN A 372 -15.56 -24.57 -9.99
CA ASN A 372 -16.74 -25.40 -9.70
C ASN A 372 -17.81 -25.37 -10.81
N LEU A 373 -17.36 -25.29 -12.07
CA LEU A 373 -18.22 -25.31 -13.24
C LEU A 373 -18.66 -26.76 -13.55
N ALA A 374 -19.95 -27.05 -13.49
CA ALA A 374 -20.52 -28.34 -13.87
C ALA A 374 -20.54 -28.55 -15.40
N GLU A 375 -20.54 -29.80 -15.87
CA GLU A 375 -20.49 -30.13 -17.30
C GLU A 375 -21.68 -29.56 -18.08
N GLU A 376 -22.90 -29.60 -17.51
CA GLU A 376 -24.10 -29.05 -18.16
C GLU A 376 -23.98 -27.54 -18.35
N LEU A 377 -23.41 -26.85 -17.35
CA LEU A 377 -23.20 -25.41 -17.42
C LEU A 377 -22.02 -25.05 -18.33
N ALA A 378 -21.02 -25.91 -18.45
CA ALA A 378 -19.95 -25.72 -19.42
C ALA A 378 -20.45 -25.81 -20.88
N ALA A 379 -21.41 -26.71 -21.15
CA ALA A 379 -21.99 -26.91 -22.47
C ALA A 379 -23.07 -25.88 -22.84
N GLY A 380 -23.90 -25.47 -21.86
CA GLY A 380 -25.07 -24.61 -22.07
C GLY A 380 -24.93 -23.16 -21.58
N GLY A 381 -23.89 -22.86 -20.82
CA GLY A 381 -23.63 -21.50 -20.31
C GLY A 381 -23.04 -20.56 -21.36
N GLU A 382 -23.04 -19.27 -21.04
CA GLU A 382 -22.46 -18.20 -21.86
C GLU A 382 -21.53 -17.35 -20.99
N VAL A 383 -20.25 -17.30 -21.35
CA VAL A 383 -19.27 -16.36 -20.83
C VAL A 383 -19.40 -15.06 -21.61
N ARG A 384 -19.60 -13.94 -20.91
CA ARG A 384 -19.62 -12.60 -21.50
C ARG A 384 -18.46 -11.77 -20.95
N ILE A 385 -17.74 -11.11 -21.85
CA ILE A 385 -16.68 -10.15 -21.53
C ILE A 385 -17.10 -8.80 -22.12
N GLU A 386 -17.51 -7.89 -21.25
CA GLU A 386 -18.05 -6.58 -21.59
C GLU A 386 -17.01 -5.50 -21.30
N PHE A 387 -16.67 -4.70 -22.31
CA PHE A 387 -15.82 -3.52 -22.18
C PHE A 387 -16.70 -2.29 -22.10
N LEU A 388 -16.69 -1.60 -20.97
CA LEU A 388 -17.43 -0.37 -20.75
C LEU A 388 -16.48 0.83 -20.82
N LYS A 389 -16.75 1.76 -21.73
CA LYS A 389 -16.05 3.04 -21.83
C LYS A 389 -16.87 4.08 -21.08
N ASP A 390 -16.30 4.68 -20.04
CA ASP A 390 -17.00 5.69 -19.20
C ASP A 390 -18.38 5.20 -18.71
N GLY A 391 -18.48 3.92 -18.36
CA GLY A 391 -19.72 3.26 -17.91
C GLY A 391 -20.70 2.85 -19.01
N ARG A 392 -20.40 3.09 -20.29
CA ARG A 392 -21.24 2.68 -21.43
C ARG A 392 -20.62 1.49 -22.16
N LEU A 393 -21.43 0.49 -22.51
CA LEU A 393 -20.97 -0.65 -23.28
C LEU A 393 -20.33 -0.20 -24.60
N PHE A 394 -19.08 -0.58 -24.82
CA PHE A 394 -18.30 -0.27 -26.02
C PHE A 394 -18.09 -1.51 -26.90
N ARG A 395 -17.78 -2.66 -26.28
CA ARG A 395 -17.58 -3.94 -26.97
C ARG A 395 -18.01 -5.07 -26.05
N ASP A 396 -18.62 -6.12 -26.60
CA ASP A 396 -18.86 -7.37 -25.89
C ASP A 396 -18.33 -8.57 -26.68
N ILE A 397 -17.87 -9.58 -25.95
CA ILE A 397 -17.44 -10.88 -26.47
C ILE A 397 -18.26 -11.94 -25.75
N ARG A 398 -18.82 -12.88 -26.51
CA ARG A 398 -19.62 -13.99 -25.98
C ARG A 398 -19.08 -15.31 -26.49
N ARG A 399 -18.82 -16.24 -25.58
CA ARG A 399 -18.39 -17.61 -25.88
C ARG A 399 -19.04 -18.59 -24.94
N LYS A 400 -19.21 -19.83 -25.37
CA LYS A 400 -19.53 -20.93 -24.45
C LYS A 400 -18.30 -21.26 -23.61
N PRO A 401 -18.45 -21.63 -22.32
CA PRO A 401 -17.31 -22.06 -21.53
C PRO A 401 -16.52 -23.21 -22.19
N ALA A 402 -17.21 -24.17 -22.81
CA ALA A 402 -16.59 -25.30 -23.51
C ALA A 402 -15.70 -24.93 -24.71
N GLU A 403 -15.73 -23.68 -25.18
CA GLU A 403 -14.80 -23.19 -26.22
C GLU A 403 -13.40 -22.89 -25.66
N TYR A 404 -13.25 -22.75 -24.33
CA TYR A 404 -11.97 -22.55 -23.68
C TYR A 404 -11.32 -23.90 -23.35
N ALA A 405 -10.16 -24.16 -23.93
CA ALA A 405 -9.48 -25.47 -23.81
C ALA A 405 -8.96 -25.79 -22.40
N ASP A 406 -8.59 -24.77 -21.62
CA ASP A 406 -7.87 -24.93 -20.35
C ASP A 406 -8.74 -24.62 -19.11
N LEU A 407 -10.06 -24.87 -19.20
CA LEU A 407 -10.98 -24.75 -18.06
C LEU A 407 -10.41 -25.44 -16.80
N PRO A 408 -10.56 -24.85 -15.60
CA PRO A 408 -11.36 -23.67 -15.29
C PRO A 408 -10.70 -22.33 -15.67
N ASN A 409 -9.51 -22.34 -16.27
CA ASN A 409 -8.78 -21.11 -16.61
C ASN A 409 -9.25 -20.59 -17.97
N VAL A 410 -9.73 -19.36 -17.98
CA VAL A 410 -10.19 -18.65 -19.16
C VAL A 410 -9.17 -17.57 -19.51
N LEU A 411 -8.78 -17.51 -20.79
CA LEU A 411 -7.96 -16.45 -21.37
C LEU A 411 -8.64 -15.97 -22.64
N GLU A 412 -8.94 -14.67 -22.71
CA GLU A 412 -9.35 -14.00 -23.95
C GLU A 412 -8.30 -12.95 -24.32
N GLU A 413 -7.83 -12.97 -25.56
CA GLU A 413 -6.88 -11.99 -26.09
C GLU A 413 -7.60 -11.01 -27.00
N VAL A 414 -7.58 -9.72 -26.63
CA VAL A 414 -8.35 -8.66 -27.28
C VAL A 414 -7.43 -7.58 -27.83
N PRO A 415 -7.28 -7.46 -29.16
CA PRO A 415 -6.52 -6.36 -29.77
C PRO A 415 -7.11 -4.99 -29.42
N LEU A 416 -6.27 -4.07 -28.94
CA LEU A 416 -6.68 -2.73 -28.51
C LEU A 416 -6.64 -1.68 -29.63
N ALA A 417 -6.32 -2.07 -30.87
CA ALA A 417 -6.14 -1.15 -31.99
C ALA A 417 -7.37 -0.26 -32.25
N ASP A 418 -8.58 -0.83 -32.11
CA ASP A 418 -9.84 -0.12 -32.33
C ASP A 418 -10.40 0.58 -31.08
N PHE A 419 -9.73 0.42 -29.93
CA PHE A 419 -10.16 1.09 -28.71
C PHE A 419 -9.63 2.53 -28.72
N PRO A 420 -10.50 3.55 -28.59
CA PRO A 420 -10.05 4.92 -28.36
C PRO A 420 -9.44 5.08 -26.96
N PRO A 421 -8.41 5.93 -26.77
CA PRO A 421 -7.87 6.23 -25.44
C PRO A 421 -8.97 6.73 -24.48
N ALA A 422 -9.12 6.05 -23.34
CA ALA A 422 -10.09 6.34 -22.30
C ALA A 422 -9.87 5.40 -21.11
N HIS A 423 -10.65 5.63 -20.05
CA HIS A 423 -10.81 4.69 -18.96
C HIS A 423 -11.83 3.61 -19.32
N TYR A 424 -11.49 2.35 -19.05
CA TYR A 424 -12.32 1.20 -19.36
C TYR A 424 -12.54 0.31 -18.14
N THR A 425 -13.77 -0.16 -18.00
CA THR A 425 -14.09 -1.29 -17.11
C THR A 425 -14.27 -2.55 -17.96
N VAL A 426 -13.59 -3.63 -17.59
CA VAL A 426 -13.82 -4.98 -18.13
C VAL A 426 -14.67 -5.73 -17.13
N ARG A 427 -15.88 -6.11 -17.53
CA ARG A 427 -16.80 -6.93 -16.75
C ARG A 427 -16.88 -8.32 -17.38
N VAL A 428 -16.52 -9.34 -16.60
CA VAL A 428 -16.64 -10.74 -16.98
C VAL A 428 -17.83 -11.35 -16.24
N SER A 429 -18.65 -12.14 -16.94
CA SER A 429 -19.80 -12.81 -16.33
C SER A 429 -20.06 -14.18 -16.96
N LEU A 430 -20.68 -15.07 -16.18
CA LEU A 430 -21.22 -16.33 -16.65
C LEU A 430 -22.73 -16.30 -16.48
N ALA A 431 -23.45 -16.58 -17.55
CA ALA A 431 -24.91 -16.66 -17.57
C ALA A 431 -25.39 -18.03 -18.06
N SER A 432 -26.59 -18.41 -17.67
CA SER A 432 -27.30 -19.57 -18.21
C SER A 432 -28.78 -19.24 -18.40
N ALA A 433 -29.35 -19.62 -19.55
CA ALA A 433 -30.72 -19.31 -19.92
C ALA A 433 -31.10 -17.81 -19.75
N GLY A 434 -30.14 -16.91 -19.96
CA GLY A 434 -30.32 -15.46 -19.83
C GLY A 434 -30.16 -14.89 -18.40
N ALA A 435 -30.05 -15.73 -17.37
CA ALA A 435 -29.79 -15.31 -16.00
C ALA A 435 -28.29 -15.32 -15.69
N GLU A 436 -27.79 -14.23 -15.09
CA GLU A 436 -26.42 -14.13 -14.61
C GLU A 436 -26.23 -14.99 -13.36
N ILE A 437 -25.19 -15.84 -13.36
CA ILE A 437 -24.83 -16.72 -12.24
C ILE A 437 -23.76 -16.05 -11.37
N VAL A 438 -22.74 -15.50 -12.01
CA VAL A 438 -21.62 -14.85 -11.34
C VAL A 438 -20.98 -13.83 -12.28
N SER A 439 -20.50 -12.73 -11.72
CA SER A 439 -19.72 -11.72 -12.44
C SER A 439 -18.60 -11.14 -11.58
N ALA A 440 -17.60 -10.60 -12.26
CA ALA A 440 -16.51 -9.85 -11.67
C ALA A 440 -16.05 -8.77 -12.65
N SER A 441 -15.34 -7.75 -12.15
CA SER A 441 -14.82 -6.69 -13.00
C SER A 441 -13.42 -6.26 -12.58
N ASP A 442 -12.74 -5.63 -13.52
CA ASP A 442 -11.52 -4.86 -13.26
C ASP A 442 -11.47 -3.66 -14.22
N GLU A 443 -10.54 -2.75 -14.01
CA GLU A 443 -10.42 -1.51 -14.78
C GLU A 443 -9.01 -1.33 -15.34
N PHE A 444 -8.92 -0.62 -16.46
CA PHE A 444 -7.66 -0.24 -17.09
C PHE A 444 -7.78 1.08 -17.85
N ASP A 445 -6.64 1.73 -18.06
CA ASP A 445 -6.56 2.94 -18.85
C ASP A 445 -5.86 2.66 -20.18
N LEU A 446 -6.43 3.19 -21.26
CA LEU A 446 -5.79 3.20 -22.57
C LEU A 446 -5.20 4.59 -22.84
N THR A 447 -3.87 4.67 -22.96
CA THR A 447 -3.16 5.95 -23.12
C THR A 447 -3.18 6.46 -24.56
N PHE A 448 -2.95 7.77 -24.72
CA PHE A 448 -2.68 8.41 -26.01
C PHE A 448 -1.26 8.13 -26.52
N ALA A 449 -0.36 7.68 -25.65
CA ALA A 449 1.02 7.34 -26.04
C ALA A 449 1.05 6.14 -26.99
N GLU A 450 2.00 6.13 -27.92
CA GLU A 450 2.16 5.03 -28.88
C GLU A 450 2.59 3.71 -28.21
N ALA A 451 3.36 3.81 -27.12
CA ALA A 451 3.85 2.68 -26.35
C ALA A 451 3.89 3.01 -24.85
N VAL A 452 3.81 1.96 -24.02
CA VAL A 452 3.98 2.04 -22.57
C VAL A 452 5.26 1.26 -22.20
N PRO A 453 6.18 1.84 -21.40
CA PRO A 453 7.35 1.10 -20.93
C PRO A 453 6.92 -0.03 -20.00
N ARG A 454 7.31 -1.26 -20.34
CA ARG A 454 6.95 -2.47 -19.59
C ARG A 454 7.98 -2.78 -18.50
N PRO A 455 7.54 -3.17 -17.30
CA PRO A 455 8.44 -3.35 -16.18
C PRO A 455 9.34 -4.56 -16.40
N TRP A 456 10.57 -4.46 -15.87
CA TRP A 456 11.29 -5.66 -15.48
C TRP A 456 10.92 -6.01 -14.05
N PHE A 457 11.03 -7.28 -13.67
CA PHE A 457 10.47 -7.72 -12.41
C PHE A 457 11.35 -8.74 -11.69
N SER A 458 11.36 -8.66 -10.36
CA SER A 458 11.89 -9.70 -9.50
C SER A 458 10.76 -10.60 -9.04
N SER A 459 10.86 -11.89 -9.36
CA SER A 459 9.88 -12.88 -8.93
C SER A 459 10.54 -14.21 -8.65
N ARG A 460 10.15 -14.84 -7.54
CA ARG A 460 10.70 -16.10 -7.07
C ARG A 460 9.95 -17.25 -7.72
N VAL A 461 10.68 -18.33 -8.02
CA VAL A 461 10.05 -19.63 -8.23
C VAL A 461 9.85 -20.27 -6.87
N LEU A 462 8.61 -20.60 -6.55
CA LEU A 462 8.22 -21.27 -5.31
C LEU A 462 8.16 -22.78 -5.51
N PRO A 463 8.15 -23.57 -4.41
CA PRO A 463 7.87 -25.00 -4.48
C PRO A 463 6.57 -25.29 -5.22
N ASP A 464 6.50 -26.40 -5.94
CA ASP A 464 5.28 -26.80 -6.67
C ASP A 464 4.11 -26.94 -5.70
N ALA A 465 2.87 -26.67 -6.15
CA ALA A 465 1.69 -26.58 -5.27
C ALA A 465 1.42 -27.83 -4.40
N GLY A 466 1.96 -28.99 -4.82
CA GLY A 466 1.95 -30.20 -4.03
C GLY A 466 2.91 -30.21 -2.86
N ASP A 467 3.88 -29.29 -2.69
CA ASP A 467 4.88 -29.31 -1.63
C ASP A 467 4.23 -29.23 -0.23
N PRO A 468 4.69 -30.03 0.74
CA PRO A 468 4.11 -30.03 2.09
C PRO A 468 4.32 -28.72 2.87
N VAL A 469 5.12 -27.78 2.36
CA VAL A 469 5.21 -26.41 2.89
C VAL A 469 3.86 -25.69 2.87
N TYR A 470 2.99 -25.95 1.88
CA TYR A 470 1.72 -25.24 1.78
C TYR A 470 0.69 -25.71 2.82
N PRO A 471 0.46 -27.03 3.02
CA PRO A 471 -0.33 -27.51 4.15
C PRO A 471 0.22 -27.10 5.52
N GLU A 472 1.55 -26.94 5.66
CA GLU A 472 2.17 -26.40 6.88
C GLU A 472 1.79 -24.93 7.11
N ILE A 473 1.98 -24.07 6.10
CA ILE A 473 1.62 -22.65 6.16
C ILE A 473 0.11 -22.49 6.44
N MET A 474 -0.74 -23.20 5.69
CA MET A 474 -2.20 -23.13 5.87
C MET A 474 -2.63 -23.69 7.23
N GLY A 475 -1.97 -24.74 7.72
CA GLY A 475 -2.20 -25.29 9.05
C GLY A 475 -1.96 -24.26 10.16
N ALA A 476 -0.88 -23.49 10.06
CA ALA A 476 -0.60 -22.38 10.97
C ALA A 476 -1.64 -21.26 10.86
N GLN A 477 -2.09 -20.92 9.64
CA GLN A 477 -3.18 -19.94 9.45
C GLN A 477 -4.48 -20.38 10.11
N LEU A 478 -4.87 -21.65 9.93
CA LEU A 478 -6.08 -22.23 10.54
C LEU A 478 -5.97 -22.24 12.07
N PHE A 479 -4.80 -22.53 12.62
CA PHE A 479 -4.55 -22.45 14.06
C PHE A 479 -4.80 -21.05 14.60
N ASN A 480 -4.23 -20.03 13.94
CA ASN A 480 -4.40 -18.62 14.31
C ASN A 480 -5.85 -18.15 14.20
N LEU A 481 -6.64 -18.76 13.31
CA LEU A 481 -8.08 -18.51 13.19
C LEU A 481 -8.92 -19.24 14.26
N GLY A 482 -8.32 -20.12 15.07
CA GLY A 482 -9.03 -20.96 16.03
C GLY A 482 -9.70 -22.19 15.42
N ARG A 483 -9.45 -22.48 14.13
CA ARG A 483 -9.96 -23.65 13.40
C ARG A 483 -9.05 -24.86 13.65
N TYR A 484 -8.93 -25.27 14.91
CA TYR A 484 -7.93 -26.24 15.37
C TYR A 484 -8.06 -27.61 14.72
N GLN A 485 -9.29 -28.05 14.46
CA GLN A 485 -9.56 -29.32 13.80
C GLN A 485 -8.99 -29.36 12.38
N GLU A 486 -9.31 -28.34 11.56
CA GLU A 486 -8.78 -28.23 10.20
C GLU A 486 -7.26 -27.96 10.18
N SER A 487 -6.75 -27.23 11.18
CA SER A 487 -5.32 -27.03 11.38
C SER A 487 -4.60 -28.36 11.57
N ARG A 488 -5.09 -29.22 12.48
CA ARG A 488 -4.57 -30.57 12.69
C ARG A 488 -4.57 -31.37 11.40
N ASP A 489 -5.70 -31.45 10.70
CA ASP A 489 -5.82 -32.27 9.49
C ASP A 489 -4.91 -31.75 8.34
N SER A 490 -4.64 -30.44 8.27
CA SER A 490 -3.66 -29.87 7.34
C SER A 490 -2.21 -30.18 7.74
N LEU A 491 -1.90 -30.07 9.04
CA LEU A 491 -0.55 -30.30 9.57
C LEU A 491 -0.16 -31.77 9.59
N GLU A 492 -1.11 -32.69 9.79
CA GLU A 492 -0.88 -34.14 9.66
C GLU A 492 -0.47 -34.49 8.22
N ARG A 493 -1.14 -33.93 7.22
CA ARG A 493 -0.76 -34.12 5.80
C ARG A 493 0.64 -33.56 5.51
N ALA A 494 1.00 -32.42 6.11
CA ALA A 494 2.36 -31.87 6.00
C ALA A 494 3.39 -32.81 6.64
N PHE A 495 3.14 -33.23 7.88
CA PHE A 495 4.04 -34.03 8.69
C PHE A 495 4.26 -35.44 8.12
N GLN A 496 3.22 -36.08 7.58
CA GLN A 496 3.35 -37.38 6.90
C GLN A 496 4.37 -37.35 5.76
N ARG A 497 4.56 -36.20 5.11
CA ARG A 497 5.50 -36.03 4.00
C ARG A 497 6.86 -35.45 4.42
N LYS A 498 6.93 -34.85 5.61
CA LYS A 498 8.14 -34.30 6.24
C LYS A 498 8.21 -34.73 7.71
N PRO A 499 8.34 -36.03 8.01
CA PRO A 499 8.30 -36.54 9.40
C PRO A 499 9.49 -36.05 10.24
N ASP A 500 10.58 -35.65 9.60
CA ASP A 500 11.79 -35.11 10.25
C ASP A 500 11.76 -33.58 10.41
N SER A 501 10.66 -32.91 10.05
CA SER A 501 10.55 -31.45 10.19
C SER A 501 10.11 -31.06 11.60
N GLU A 502 11.07 -30.55 12.38
CA GLU A 502 10.82 -30.05 13.75
C GLU A 502 9.74 -28.95 13.78
N ASN A 503 9.78 -28.00 12.81
CA ASN A 503 8.80 -26.91 12.73
C ASN A 503 7.38 -27.42 12.50
N THR A 504 7.24 -28.43 11.64
CA THR A 504 5.94 -29.02 11.32
C THR A 504 5.43 -29.85 12.50
N ALA A 505 6.31 -30.60 13.17
CA ALA A 505 5.99 -31.32 14.40
C ALA A 505 5.53 -30.39 15.52
N ALA A 506 6.22 -29.27 15.74
CA ALA A 506 5.85 -28.26 16.73
C ALA A 506 4.52 -27.57 16.41
N SER A 507 4.24 -27.31 15.13
CA SER A 507 2.96 -26.74 14.70
C SER A 507 1.81 -27.74 14.92
N LEU A 508 2.03 -29.01 14.55
CA LEU A 508 1.06 -30.08 14.75
C LEU A 508 0.78 -30.35 16.24
N ALA A 509 1.83 -30.39 17.07
CA ALA A 509 1.70 -30.55 18.52
C ALA A 509 0.91 -29.39 19.16
N ARG A 510 1.09 -28.15 18.69
CA ARG A 510 0.24 -27.02 19.11
C ARG A 510 -1.24 -27.27 18.79
N ALA A 511 -1.55 -27.76 17.58
CA ALA A 511 -2.92 -28.10 17.21
C ALA A 511 -3.50 -29.22 18.08
N TYR A 512 -2.72 -30.27 18.37
CA TYR A 512 -3.14 -31.34 19.29
C TYR A 512 -3.42 -30.83 20.71
N LEU A 513 -2.55 -29.98 21.26
CA LEU A 513 -2.76 -29.41 22.60
C LEU A 513 -3.99 -28.49 22.67
N ALA A 514 -4.29 -27.74 21.61
CA ALA A 514 -5.50 -26.93 21.52
C ALA A 514 -6.78 -27.80 21.44
N LEU A 515 -6.67 -29.01 20.90
CA LEU A 515 -7.74 -30.02 20.87
C LEU A 515 -7.74 -30.96 22.09
N ALA A 516 -6.94 -30.65 23.11
CA ALA A 516 -6.77 -31.45 24.33
C ALA A 516 -6.22 -32.89 24.11
N ASP A 517 -5.60 -33.18 22.96
CA ASP A 517 -4.90 -34.45 22.70
C ASP A 517 -3.41 -34.34 23.04
N ALA A 518 -3.10 -34.18 24.32
CA ALA A 518 -1.73 -34.06 24.78
C ALA A 518 -0.88 -35.31 24.49
N ALA A 519 -1.50 -36.50 24.47
CA ALA A 519 -0.82 -37.75 24.18
C ALA A 519 -0.28 -37.80 22.73
N ALA A 520 -1.06 -37.31 21.75
CA ALA A 520 -0.57 -37.17 20.38
C ALA A 520 0.57 -36.15 20.29
N ALA A 521 0.47 -35.00 20.96
CA ALA A 521 1.54 -34.01 21.01
C ALA A 521 2.87 -34.59 21.55
N VAL A 522 2.83 -35.39 22.63
CA VAL A 522 4.01 -36.09 23.17
C VAL A 522 4.61 -37.02 22.12
N ARG A 523 3.80 -37.86 21.47
CA ARG A 523 4.28 -38.80 20.43
C ARG A 523 4.93 -38.07 19.25
N THR A 524 4.33 -36.96 18.80
CA THR A 524 4.83 -36.16 17.68
C THR A 524 6.16 -35.48 17.98
N LEU A 525 6.36 -35.00 19.21
CA LEU A 525 7.58 -34.27 19.59
C LEU A 525 8.71 -35.17 20.09
N ALA A 526 8.42 -36.37 20.59
CA ALA A 526 9.40 -37.28 21.15
C ALA A 526 10.66 -37.52 20.27
N PRO A 527 10.57 -37.64 18.93
CA PRO A 527 11.76 -37.83 18.08
C PRO A 527 12.74 -36.66 18.08
N PHE A 528 12.28 -35.46 18.46
CA PHE A 528 13.05 -34.22 18.39
C PHE A 528 13.73 -33.89 19.72
N VAL A 529 13.15 -34.27 20.85
CA VAL A 529 13.54 -33.80 22.18
C VAL A 529 14.33 -34.82 23.02
N GLY A 530 15.08 -35.71 22.35
CA GLY A 530 15.91 -36.72 23.02
C GLY A 530 17.26 -36.18 23.53
N PRO A 531 17.96 -36.89 24.44
CA PRO A 531 19.20 -36.39 25.10
C PRO A 531 20.37 -36.05 24.15
N GLN A 532 20.38 -36.63 22.94
CA GLN A 532 21.42 -36.37 21.93
C GLN A 532 20.96 -35.40 20.83
N LYS A 533 19.77 -34.81 20.96
CA LYS A 533 19.19 -33.90 19.98
C LYS A 533 19.22 -32.47 20.51
N THR A 534 19.62 -31.54 19.65
CA THR A 534 19.54 -30.09 19.91
C THR A 534 18.27 -29.56 19.25
N ALA A 535 17.12 -29.75 19.89
CA ALA A 535 15.87 -29.14 19.46
C ALA A 535 15.80 -27.68 19.92
N LYS A 536 15.06 -26.85 19.19
CA LYS A 536 14.84 -25.46 19.57
C LYS A 536 14.23 -25.37 20.97
N TYR A 537 14.58 -24.31 21.69
CA TYR A 537 14.04 -24.00 23.01
C TYR A 537 12.50 -24.11 23.05
N GLU A 538 11.81 -23.55 22.05
CA GLU A 538 10.36 -23.59 21.93
C GLU A 538 9.79 -25.01 21.82
N THR A 539 10.51 -25.91 21.13
CA THR A 539 10.14 -27.32 20.98
C THR A 539 10.24 -28.05 22.31
N HIS A 540 11.28 -27.77 23.11
CA HIS A 540 11.41 -28.31 24.47
C HIS A 540 10.26 -27.84 25.37
N ILE A 541 9.95 -26.54 25.36
CA ILE A 541 8.84 -25.98 26.15
C ILE A 541 7.51 -26.63 25.75
N LEU A 542 7.25 -26.77 24.45
CA LEU A 542 6.02 -27.37 23.95
C LEU A 542 5.89 -28.86 24.32
N ALA A 543 6.99 -29.61 24.24
CA ALA A 543 7.01 -31.01 24.64
C ALA A 543 6.83 -31.19 26.16
N ALA A 544 7.44 -30.32 26.96
CA ALA A 544 7.24 -30.32 28.41
C ALA A 544 5.79 -29.97 28.78
N GLU A 545 5.17 -29.00 28.11
CA GLU A 545 3.74 -28.70 28.27
C GLU A 545 2.86 -29.91 27.92
N ALA A 546 3.19 -30.63 26.84
CA ALA A 546 2.47 -31.84 26.47
C ALA A 546 2.59 -32.94 27.53
N LEU A 547 3.80 -33.19 28.05
CA LEU A 547 4.06 -34.15 29.13
C LEU A 547 3.36 -33.73 30.44
N LYS A 548 3.34 -32.43 30.76
CA LYS A 548 2.62 -31.90 31.92
C LYS A 548 1.13 -32.22 31.84
N ARG A 549 0.51 -32.05 30.66
CA ARG A 549 -0.91 -32.37 30.43
C ARG A 549 -1.22 -33.86 30.46
N THR A 550 -0.26 -34.73 30.16
CA THR A 550 -0.41 -36.19 30.34
C THR A 550 -0.13 -36.65 31.77
N GLY A 551 0.29 -35.75 32.68
CA GLY A 551 0.64 -36.07 34.06
C GLY A 551 2.06 -36.63 34.24
N GLU A 552 2.87 -36.62 33.18
CA GLU A 552 4.25 -37.12 33.18
C GLU A 552 5.23 -36.04 33.69
N PHE A 553 4.96 -35.50 34.87
CA PHE A 553 5.66 -34.34 35.42
C PHE A 553 7.17 -34.54 35.55
N GLY A 554 7.64 -35.73 35.94
CA GLY A 554 9.06 -36.03 36.06
C GLY A 554 9.81 -35.88 34.73
N ARG A 555 9.25 -36.47 33.65
CA ARG A 555 9.81 -36.34 32.29
C ARG A 555 9.76 -34.90 31.79
N ALA A 556 8.69 -34.16 32.13
CA ALA A 556 8.59 -32.75 31.77
C ALA A 556 9.70 -31.92 32.43
N VAL A 557 9.98 -32.14 33.71
CA VAL A 557 11.08 -31.46 34.44
C VAL A 557 12.44 -31.83 33.86
N GLU A 558 12.72 -33.12 33.63
CA GLU A 558 13.98 -33.55 33.00
C GLU A 558 14.22 -32.86 31.66
N LEU A 559 13.15 -32.68 30.87
CA LEU A 559 13.24 -32.03 29.58
C LEU A 559 13.48 -30.52 29.69
N LEU A 560 12.86 -29.87 30.68
CA LEU A 560 13.08 -28.45 30.97
C LEU A 560 14.49 -28.21 31.52
N ASP A 561 15.03 -29.12 32.33
CA ASP A 561 16.41 -29.05 32.84
C ASP A 561 17.42 -29.15 31.69
N GLN A 562 17.18 -30.05 30.72
CA GLN A 562 18.00 -30.13 29.50
C GLN A 562 17.95 -28.82 28.70
N ALA A 563 16.77 -28.24 28.53
CA ALA A 563 16.61 -26.95 27.86
C ALA A 563 17.35 -25.82 28.61
N GLY A 564 17.30 -25.81 29.95
CA GLY A 564 17.99 -24.84 30.79
C GLY A 564 19.52 -24.99 30.74
N ALA A 565 20.03 -26.21 30.65
CA ALA A 565 21.45 -26.49 30.49
C ALA A 565 21.99 -26.01 29.14
N HIS A 566 21.19 -26.08 28.07
CA HIS A 566 21.63 -25.70 26.72
C HIS A 566 21.37 -24.22 26.37
N TYR A 567 20.20 -23.68 26.74
CA TYR A 567 19.76 -22.33 26.37
C TYR A 567 19.88 -21.30 27.49
N GLY A 568 20.26 -21.75 28.70
CA GLY A 568 20.27 -20.93 29.89
C GLY A 568 18.93 -20.91 30.61
N VAL A 569 19.00 -20.75 31.94
CA VAL A 569 17.81 -20.67 32.80
C VAL A 569 17.22 -19.27 32.72
N ASN A 570 15.91 -19.18 32.51
CA ASN A 570 15.15 -17.93 32.48
C ASN A 570 13.83 -18.08 33.26
N ALA A 571 13.14 -16.95 33.50
CA ALA A 571 11.90 -16.93 34.26
C ALA A 571 10.79 -17.82 33.65
N VAL A 572 10.67 -17.87 32.32
CA VAL A 572 9.67 -18.69 31.62
C VAL A 572 9.90 -20.18 31.87
N LEU A 573 11.15 -20.64 31.78
CA LEU A 573 11.53 -22.02 32.05
C LEU A 573 11.27 -22.38 33.51
N LEU A 574 11.67 -21.52 34.45
CA LEU A 574 11.44 -21.74 35.88
C LEU A 574 9.95 -21.77 36.24
N ASN A 575 9.13 -20.95 35.58
CA ASN A 575 7.67 -21.02 35.73
C ASN A 575 7.15 -22.38 35.26
N SER A 576 7.57 -22.86 34.09
CA SER A 576 7.17 -24.18 33.58
C SER A 576 7.62 -25.31 34.51
N VAL A 577 8.83 -25.24 35.07
CA VAL A 577 9.34 -26.22 36.05
C VAL A 577 8.50 -26.18 37.34
N GLY A 578 8.22 -24.98 37.85
CA GLY A 578 7.39 -24.79 39.04
C GLY A 578 5.98 -25.34 38.85
N GLU A 579 5.36 -25.12 37.69
CA GLU A 579 4.06 -25.68 37.33
C GLU A 579 4.08 -27.21 37.24
N CYS A 580 5.15 -27.80 36.72
CA CYS A 580 5.31 -29.25 36.69
C CYS A 580 5.44 -29.82 38.11
N TYR A 581 6.23 -29.20 38.98
CA TYR A 581 6.35 -29.62 40.39
C TYR A 581 5.06 -29.44 41.18
N GLU A 582 4.34 -28.33 40.94
CA GLU A 582 3.02 -28.08 41.53
C GLU A 582 2.02 -29.19 41.14
N GLY A 583 1.94 -29.51 39.84
CA GLY A 583 1.11 -30.61 39.35
C GLY A 583 1.52 -31.98 39.89
N TRP A 584 2.81 -32.18 40.15
CA TRP A 584 3.35 -33.39 40.77
C TRP A 584 3.12 -33.47 42.29
N GLY A 585 2.62 -32.40 42.92
CA GLY A 585 2.45 -32.33 44.38
C GLY A 585 3.74 -32.05 45.16
N LYS A 586 4.84 -31.70 44.47
CA LYS A 586 6.14 -31.35 45.05
C LYS A 586 6.17 -29.87 45.43
N THR A 587 5.45 -29.53 46.51
CA THR A 587 5.18 -28.13 46.91
C THR A 587 6.45 -27.33 47.17
N LYS A 588 7.49 -27.92 47.79
CA LYS A 588 8.73 -27.22 48.13
C LYS A 588 9.56 -26.90 46.89
N GLU A 589 9.67 -27.84 45.98
CA GLU A 589 10.38 -27.68 44.72
C GLU A 589 9.66 -26.69 43.79
N ALA A 590 8.32 -26.73 43.78
CA ALA A 590 7.50 -25.74 43.07
C ALA A 590 7.74 -24.33 43.61
N LEU A 591 7.71 -24.17 44.93
CA LEU A 591 7.97 -22.89 45.60
C LEU A 591 9.36 -22.34 45.26
N ALA A 592 10.39 -23.17 45.37
CA ALA A 592 11.77 -22.79 45.05
C ALA A 592 11.92 -22.35 43.58
N ALA A 593 11.28 -23.05 42.64
CA ALA A 593 11.30 -22.70 41.23
C ALA A 593 10.62 -21.34 40.95
N PHE A 594 9.43 -21.11 41.54
CA PHE A 594 8.72 -19.84 41.38
C PHE A 594 9.42 -18.66 42.06
N GLU A 595 10.01 -18.85 43.23
CA GLU A 595 10.79 -17.80 43.92
C GLU A 595 12.02 -17.42 43.09
N LYS A 596 12.76 -18.41 42.56
CA LYS A 596 13.88 -18.15 41.66
C LYS A 596 13.45 -17.46 40.36
N SER A 597 12.25 -17.76 39.85
CA SER A 597 11.68 -17.04 38.71
C SER A 597 11.43 -15.56 39.04
N LEU A 598 10.89 -15.27 40.23
CA LEU A 598 10.64 -13.91 40.70
C LEU A 598 11.93 -13.13 40.99
N GLU A 599 13.01 -13.79 41.39
CA GLU A 599 14.34 -13.18 41.50
C GLU A 599 14.86 -12.72 40.13
N LEU A 600 14.67 -13.53 39.08
CA LEU A 600 15.10 -13.19 37.72
C LEU A 600 14.19 -12.14 37.07
N SER A 601 12.88 -12.19 37.32
CA SER A 601 11.90 -11.24 36.81
C SER A 601 10.83 -10.93 37.87
N PRO A 602 10.97 -9.81 38.59
CA PRO A 602 10.06 -9.48 39.70
C PRO A 602 8.63 -9.14 39.28
N ASP A 603 8.39 -8.74 38.02
CA ASP A 603 7.11 -8.28 37.49
C ASP A 603 6.27 -9.44 36.93
N GLN A 604 5.87 -10.36 37.82
CA GLN A 604 5.08 -11.54 37.48
C GLN A 604 3.94 -11.74 38.49
N PRO A 605 2.82 -10.98 38.38
CA PRO A 605 1.76 -10.98 39.39
C PRO A 605 1.10 -12.35 39.58
N GLN A 606 0.96 -13.14 38.50
CA GLN A 606 0.40 -14.49 38.57
C GLN A 606 1.31 -15.46 39.33
N VAL A 607 2.63 -15.32 39.17
CA VAL A 607 3.61 -16.17 39.87
C VAL A 607 3.68 -15.80 41.35
N ARG A 608 3.63 -14.51 41.70
CA ARG A 608 3.52 -14.07 43.12
C ARG A 608 2.29 -14.67 43.79
N LYS A 609 1.14 -14.63 43.12
CA LYS A 609 -0.09 -15.23 43.63
C LYS A 609 0.08 -16.74 43.89
N LYS A 610 0.71 -17.48 42.97
CA LYS A 610 1.04 -18.90 43.15
C LYS A 610 1.96 -19.13 44.36
N VAL A 611 3.02 -18.33 44.51
CA VAL A 611 3.94 -18.41 45.66
C VAL A 611 3.19 -18.20 46.97
N ASP A 612 2.35 -17.18 47.06
CA ASP A 612 1.56 -16.90 48.26
C ASP A 612 0.56 -18.04 48.59
N GLU A 613 -0.06 -18.63 47.56
CA GLU A 613 -0.97 -19.77 47.71
C GLU A 613 -0.23 -21.03 48.18
N LEU A 614 0.98 -21.30 47.65
CA LEU A 614 1.80 -22.43 48.05
C LEU A 614 2.35 -22.28 49.47
N LYS A 615 2.79 -21.07 49.87
CA LYS A 615 3.21 -20.77 51.25
C LYS A 615 2.10 -20.96 52.27
N LYS A 616 0.85 -20.69 51.90
CA LYS A 616 -0.32 -20.97 52.75
C LYS A 616 -0.59 -22.46 52.90
N LYS A 617 -0.27 -23.27 51.88
CA LYS A 617 -0.45 -24.73 51.88
C LYS A 617 0.68 -25.47 52.61
N ASP A 618 1.89 -24.94 52.62
CA ASP A 618 3.04 -25.48 53.37
C ASP A 618 3.75 -24.36 54.18
N PRO A 619 3.25 -24.03 55.39
CA PRO A 619 3.76 -22.92 56.20
C PRO A 619 5.09 -23.19 56.92
N ARG A 620 5.85 -24.23 56.51
CA ARG A 620 7.07 -24.70 57.21
C ARG A 620 8.36 -24.42 56.47
#